data_AF-A0A966VSK6-F1
#
_entry.id   AF-A0A966VSK6-F1
#
_cell.length_a   1.000
_cell.length_b   1.000
_cell.length_c   1.000
_cell.angle_alpha   90.00
_cell.angle_beta   90.00
_cell.angle_gamma   90.00
#
_symmetry.space_group_name_H-M   'P 1'
#
loop_
_entity.id
_entity.type
_entity.pdbx_description
1 polymer ?
#
loop_
_entity_poly.entity_id
_entity_poly.type
_entity_poly.pdbx_seq_one_letter_code
_entity_poly.pdbx_strand_id
1 'polypeptide(L)'
;VEVLSPLLQRSRLVSTNEVFSAVLWGVLWVLLAAALVSFMVRALRTACGALARVVARVMQRGVAGRVSAVMALGGSAVVVANATHEPTTQHLVDDEQSVSVRNERQRTGRPLGALASVGLAAGLVSHIRNERNVLLCEASPRERLARPPAASLTRGATIFARAADLSLQPSSDASLVVPLGMSGDRLVQLQVQRGAIVSVEAPATESQSVLRHLVNTIALAPWLCEPHVVAVGFSNADVVAPSNVLLSADLASAMHEIQRLVTSAPRCTVVLIIGDEPLDTSSAESLSASGVTIITAGTITTGSSLETPAAQRVRIQREPMFWRIDSTGEVFRPYGVSHQEAADLRVMVSDLTTLTTAPDRRIAQHVAATSALLRVLGPVELTLLTGHEVCFRKSKALELVTWLAFHRDRPTVSGVRTALWEVDVEDATFHNVLSEARRGFTQVGLTDAVKRPSKQRLELAADLITDAEILGDALAAADEVVALASEQRSSREQYERALTGLIAELRSVRALPFSDAQYVWADAEGITANLVWLVTRAVDRAVELGQRCNDTDAVLDAAS
;
A
#
# COMPACT_ATOMS: atom_id res chain seq x y z
N VAL A 1 -33.98 -44.88 24.38
CA VAL A 1 -34.09 -45.99 25.36
C VAL A 1 -35.12 -47.05 24.94
N GLU A 2 -36.10 -46.74 24.07
CA GLU A 2 -37.10 -47.74 23.62
C GLU A 2 -36.75 -48.56 22.36
N VAL A 3 -35.61 -48.31 21.69
CA VAL A 3 -35.23 -49.04 20.45
C VAL A 3 -34.26 -50.22 20.69
N LEU A 4 -33.80 -50.43 21.94
CA LEU A 4 -32.76 -51.43 22.25
C LEU A 4 -33.30 -52.73 22.90
N SER A 5 -34.61 -52.93 22.98
CA SER A 5 -35.17 -54.08 23.72
C SER A 5 -35.07 -55.47 23.06
N PRO A 6 -34.91 -55.66 21.73
CA PRO A 6 -34.89 -57.03 21.19
C PRO A 6 -33.48 -57.66 21.15
N LEU A 7 -32.40 -56.93 21.48
CA LEU A 7 -31.03 -57.47 21.46
C LEU A 7 -30.56 -58.07 22.80
N LEU A 8 -31.31 -57.90 23.89
CA LEU A 8 -30.93 -58.39 25.23
C LEU A 8 -31.42 -59.82 25.55
N GLN A 9 -31.98 -60.55 24.58
CA GLN A 9 -32.50 -61.90 24.77
C GLN A 9 -31.54 -63.04 24.38
N ARG A 10 -30.23 -62.76 24.25
CA ARG A 10 -29.19 -63.80 24.28
C ARG A 10 -28.20 -63.53 25.39
N SER A 11 -28.35 -64.34 26.44
CA SER A 11 -27.52 -64.45 27.63
C SER A 11 -26.02 -64.54 27.31
N ARG A 12 -25.32 -63.40 27.46
CA ARG A 12 -24.02 -63.36 28.11
C ARG A 12 -24.07 -62.22 29.11
N LEU A 13 -23.94 -62.55 30.39
CA LEU A 13 -23.71 -61.57 31.46
C LEU A 13 -22.37 -60.89 31.18
N VAL A 14 -22.39 -59.84 30.36
CA VAL A 14 -21.28 -58.88 30.25
C VAL A 14 -21.19 -58.25 31.63
N SER A 15 -20.07 -58.46 32.32
CA SER A 15 -19.92 -57.95 33.68
C SER A 15 -20.05 -56.43 33.65
N THR A 16 -20.68 -55.84 34.66
CA THR A 16 -20.84 -54.39 34.79
C THR A 16 -19.53 -53.61 34.65
N ASN A 17 -18.39 -54.26 34.95
CA ASN A 17 -17.06 -53.70 34.75
C ASN A 17 -16.65 -53.56 33.28
N GLU A 18 -17.12 -54.43 32.38
CA GLU A 18 -16.79 -54.35 30.94
C GLU A 18 -17.56 -53.22 30.25
N VAL A 19 -18.83 -53.03 30.59
CA VAL A 19 -19.64 -51.91 30.08
C VAL A 19 -19.10 -50.59 30.61
N PHE A 20 -18.74 -50.52 31.90
CA PHE A 20 -18.15 -49.33 32.49
C PHE A 20 -16.78 -48.98 31.87
N SER A 21 -15.94 -50.00 31.64
CA SER A 21 -14.65 -49.83 30.95
C SER A 21 -14.83 -49.30 29.53
N ALA A 22 -15.77 -49.87 28.76
CA ALA A 22 -16.03 -49.43 27.38
C ALA A 22 -16.52 -47.96 27.32
N VAL A 23 -17.39 -47.55 28.25
CA VAL A 23 -17.86 -46.16 28.34
C VAL A 23 -16.72 -45.22 28.75
N LEU A 24 -15.90 -45.61 29.72
CA LEU A 24 -14.76 -44.81 30.17
C LEU A 24 -13.73 -44.61 29.05
N TRP A 25 -13.44 -45.67 28.28
CA TRP A 25 -12.58 -45.60 27.11
C TRP A 25 -13.19 -44.72 26.01
N GLY A 26 -14.50 -44.80 25.78
CA GLY A 26 -15.20 -43.93 24.83
C GLY A 26 -15.07 -42.45 25.18
N VAL A 27 -15.29 -42.09 26.45
CA VAL A 27 -15.14 -40.71 26.94
C VAL A 27 -13.68 -40.25 26.84
N LEU A 28 -12.72 -41.11 27.18
CA LEU A 28 -11.29 -40.80 27.06
C LEU A 28 -10.89 -40.51 25.61
N TRP A 29 -11.39 -41.28 24.65
CA TRP A 29 -11.13 -41.07 23.23
C TRP A 29 -11.74 -39.77 22.70
N VAL A 30 -12.95 -39.41 23.14
CA VAL A 30 -13.59 -38.13 22.77
C VAL A 30 -12.79 -36.94 23.33
N LEU A 31 -12.32 -37.02 24.58
CA LEU A 31 -11.49 -35.98 25.18
C LEU A 31 -10.12 -35.87 24.48
N LEU A 32 -9.51 -36.99 24.11
CA LEU A 32 -8.25 -37.02 23.36
C LEU A 32 -8.43 -36.37 21.97
N ALA A 33 -9.52 -36.70 21.26
CA ALA A 33 -9.84 -36.11 19.97
C ALA A 33 -10.07 -34.59 20.07
N ALA A 34 -10.80 -34.13 21.09
CA ALA A 34 -11.02 -32.70 21.32
C ALA A 34 -9.71 -31.95 21.63
N ALA A 35 -8.82 -32.55 22.43
CA ALA A 35 -7.50 -32.00 22.71
C ALA A 35 -6.63 -31.92 21.44
N LEU A 36 -6.68 -32.94 20.58
CA LEU A 36 -5.92 -32.99 19.34
C LEU A 36 -6.41 -31.93 18.33
N VAL A 37 -7.73 -31.74 18.21
CA VAL A 37 -8.32 -30.67 17.40
C VAL A 37 -7.93 -29.29 17.94
N SER A 38 -7.99 -29.07 19.26
CA SER A 38 -7.57 -27.81 19.87
C SER A 38 -6.09 -27.50 19.62
N PHE A 39 -5.23 -28.52 19.69
CA PHE A 39 -3.81 -28.40 19.39
C PHE A 39 -3.58 -28.06 17.92
N MET A 40 -4.25 -28.74 16.99
CA MET A 40 -4.15 -28.46 15.55
C MET A 40 -4.61 -27.03 15.20
N VAL A 41 -5.69 -26.54 15.80
CA VAL A 41 -6.17 -25.16 15.59
C VAL A 41 -5.17 -24.13 16.12
N ARG A 42 -4.55 -24.39 17.29
CA ARG A 42 -3.49 -23.51 17.83
C ARG A 42 -2.25 -23.53 16.95
N ALA A 43 -1.81 -24.71 16.51
CA ALA A 43 -0.67 -24.86 15.61
C ALA A 43 -0.90 -24.13 14.29
N LEU A 44 -2.08 -24.26 13.70
CA LEU A 44 -2.46 -23.57 12.46
C LEU A 44 -2.48 -22.05 12.63
N ARG A 45 -3.03 -21.53 13.74
CA ARG A 45 -2.99 -20.08 14.04
C ARG A 45 -1.57 -19.57 14.23
N THR A 46 -0.71 -20.32 14.90
CA THR A 46 0.70 -19.94 15.08
C THR A 46 1.48 -20.01 13.77
N ALA A 47 1.18 -20.98 12.90
CA ALA A 47 1.77 -21.13 11.58
C ALA A 47 1.32 -19.99 10.65
N CYS A 48 0.03 -19.66 10.60
CA CYS A 48 -0.49 -18.51 9.84
C CYS A 48 0.09 -17.19 10.35
N GLY A 49 0.21 -17.00 11.67
CA GLY A 49 0.84 -15.81 12.26
C GLY A 49 2.36 -15.75 12.03
N ALA A 50 3.05 -16.89 11.89
CA ALA A 50 4.45 -16.94 11.49
C ALA A 50 4.61 -16.68 9.99
N LEU A 51 3.74 -17.25 9.15
CA LEU A 51 3.70 -17.04 7.70
C LEU A 51 3.41 -15.58 7.37
N ALA A 52 2.43 -14.94 8.03
CA ALA A 52 2.15 -13.51 7.88
C ALA A 52 3.35 -12.63 8.24
N ARG A 53 4.10 -12.99 9.30
CA ARG A 53 5.35 -12.29 9.69
C ARG A 53 6.51 -12.55 8.74
N VAL A 54 6.59 -13.74 8.13
CA VAL A 54 7.59 -14.06 7.11
C VAL A 54 7.26 -13.36 5.79
N VAL A 55 6.00 -13.34 5.36
CA VAL A 55 5.52 -12.59 4.19
C VAL A 55 5.75 -11.09 4.38
N ALA A 56 5.45 -10.55 5.57
CA ALA A 56 5.77 -9.15 5.90
C ALA A 56 7.28 -8.85 5.85
N ARG A 57 8.13 -9.77 6.33
CA ARG A 57 9.60 -9.63 6.26
C ARG A 57 10.18 -9.82 4.86
N VAL A 58 9.59 -10.68 4.04
CA VAL A 58 9.98 -10.92 2.63
C VAL A 58 9.56 -9.73 1.76
N MET A 59 8.36 -9.16 1.99
CA MET A 59 7.89 -7.91 1.38
C MET A 59 8.70 -6.67 1.76
N GLN A 60 9.47 -6.72 2.86
CA GLN A 60 10.37 -5.66 3.31
C GLN A 60 11.82 -5.84 2.83
N ARG A 61 12.22 -7.01 2.29
CA ARG A 61 13.62 -7.31 1.92
C ARG A 61 13.87 -7.56 0.42
N GLY A 62 12.91 -7.23 -0.45
CA GLY A 62 13.10 -7.22 -1.90
C GLY A 62 14.00 -6.08 -2.39
N VAL A 63 15.31 -6.38 -2.42
CA VAL A 63 16.44 -5.81 -3.17
C VAL A 63 16.20 -4.59 -4.12
N ALA A 64 16.92 -3.50 -3.79
CA ALA A 64 17.54 -2.46 -4.64
C ALA A 64 16.69 -1.34 -5.30
N GLY A 65 16.30 -0.34 -4.49
CA GLY A 65 16.98 0.97 -4.40
C GLY A 65 17.10 1.92 -5.62
N ARG A 66 16.84 1.51 -6.86
CA ARG A 66 16.91 2.41 -8.03
C ARG A 66 15.73 2.28 -9.02
N VAL A 67 15.01 1.16 -8.97
CA VAL A 67 13.86 0.90 -9.87
C VAL A 67 12.53 1.30 -9.22
N SER A 68 12.51 1.53 -7.90
CA SER A 68 11.29 1.71 -7.11
C SER A 68 10.54 3.03 -7.39
N ALA A 69 11.23 4.09 -7.81
CA ALA A 69 10.60 5.39 -8.09
C ALA A 69 9.83 5.42 -9.41
N VAL A 70 10.25 4.64 -10.41
CA VAL A 70 9.58 4.56 -11.72
C VAL A 70 8.37 3.61 -11.67
N MET A 71 8.42 2.60 -10.79
CA MET A 71 7.40 1.54 -10.72
C MET A 71 6.26 1.83 -9.73
N ALA A 72 6.53 2.52 -8.60
CA ALA A 72 5.49 2.81 -7.61
C ALA A 72 4.41 3.79 -8.10
N LEU A 73 4.63 4.42 -9.25
CA LEU A 73 3.83 5.51 -9.78
C LEU A 73 2.88 5.11 -10.92
N GLY A 74 2.89 3.87 -11.38
CA GLY A 74 2.15 3.47 -12.58
C GLY A 74 2.79 4.06 -13.84
N GLY A 75 3.32 3.18 -14.69
CA GLY A 75 4.25 3.51 -15.75
C GLY A 75 3.91 4.74 -16.60
N SER A 76 4.74 5.77 -16.47
CA SER A 76 5.11 6.71 -17.55
C SER A 76 6.36 7.49 -17.10
N ALA A 77 7.41 7.38 -17.90
CA ALA A 77 8.75 7.90 -17.64
C ALA A 77 8.79 9.39 -17.23
N VAL A 78 9.41 9.68 -16.08
CA VAL A 78 10.23 10.88 -15.93
C VAL A 78 11.64 10.46 -16.28
N VAL A 79 12.08 10.80 -17.50
CA VAL A 79 13.46 10.62 -17.93
C VAL A 79 14.33 11.58 -17.11
N VAL A 80 15.04 11.08 -16.11
CA VAL A 80 16.20 11.79 -15.55
C VAL A 80 17.35 11.53 -16.52
N ALA A 81 17.55 12.45 -17.47
CA ALA A 81 18.68 12.39 -18.37
C ALA A 81 19.98 12.51 -17.57
N ASN A 82 20.77 11.44 -17.52
CA ASN A 82 22.19 11.52 -17.20
C ASN A 82 22.89 12.26 -18.34
N ALA A 83 23.24 13.52 -18.12
CA ALA A 83 23.99 14.32 -19.08
C ALA A 83 25.50 14.00 -19.00
N THR A 84 25.93 12.98 -19.73
CA THR A 84 27.30 12.90 -20.26
C THR A 84 27.23 12.59 -21.75
N HIS A 85 26.92 13.61 -22.55
CA HIS A 85 27.45 13.92 -23.89
C HIS A 85 26.46 14.82 -24.66
N GLU A 86 26.98 15.94 -25.18
CA GLU A 86 26.29 16.90 -26.04
C GLU A 86 25.71 16.23 -27.31
N PRO A 87 24.56 16.73 -27.80
CA PRO A 87 24.66 17.44 -29.07
C PRO A 87 23.87 18.75 -29.13
N THR A 88 24.49 19.68 -29.86
CA THR A 88 24.06 21.00 -30.31
C THR A 88 22.67 21.01 -30.96
N THR A 89 21.75 21.84 -30.47
CA THR A 89 20.92 22.73 -31.30
C THR A 89 20.26 23.82 -30.43
N GLN A 90 20.45 25.06 -30.88
CA GLN A 90 20.02 26.32 -30.26
C GLN A 90 18.49 26.53 -30.42
N HIS A 91 17.81 26.97 -29.36
CA HIS A 91 17.17 28.30 -29.28
C HIS A 91 16.31 28.48 -28.00
N LEU A 92 16.70 29.51 -27.22
CA LEU A 92 15.90 30.40 -26.37
C LEU A 92 14.90 29.80 -25.35
N VAL A 93 15.32 29.66 -24.09
CA VAL A 93 14.63 30.17 -22.86
C VAL A 93 15.67 30.43 -21.75
N ASP A 94 15.84 31.71 -21.43
CA ASP A 94 16.36 32.40 -20.23
C ASP A 94 17.28 31.74 -19.17
N ASP A 95 18.55 32.19 -19.28
CA ASP A 95 19.62 32.55 -18.33
C ASP A 95 19.43 32.67 -16.78
N GLU A 96 18.52 31.97 -16.10
CA GLU A 96 18.40 32.08 -14.62
C GLU A 96 19.14 30.98 -13.80
N GLN A 97 19.63 29.90 -14.41
CA GLN A 97 20.19 28.77 -13.66
C GLN A 97 21.70 28.84 -13.38
N SER A 98 22.44 29.70 -14.07
CA SER A 98 23.90 29.83 -13.92
C SER A 98 24.32 30.80 -12.80
N VAL A 99 23.39 31.57 -12.23
CA VAL A 99 23.64 32.50 -11.10
C VAL A 99 23.45 31.83 -9.72
N SER A 100 22.87 30.63 -9.67
CA SER A 100 22.44 29.96 -8.43
C SER A 100 23.59 29.43 -7.55
N VAL A 101 24.70 28.97 -8.14
CA VAL A 101 25.79 28.29 -7.39
C VAL A 101 26.62 29.26 -6.53
N ARG A 102 26.54 30.58 -6.77
CA ARG A 102 27.25 31.57 -5.96
C ARG A 102 26.41 32.14 -4.80
N ASN A 103 25.10 31.89 -4.78
CA ASN A 103 24.16 32.41 -3.78
C ASN A 103 23.85 31.47 -2.60
N GLU A 104 24.35 30.22 -2.61
CA GLU A 104 24.08 29.25 -1.52
C GLU A 104 24.69 29.66 -0.16
N ARG A 105 25.77 30.45 -0.17
CA ARG A 105 26.40 30.96 1.07
C ARG A 105 25.56 32.03 1.79
N GLN A 106 24.50 32.57 1.18
CA GLN A 106 23.59 33.55 1.81
C GLN A 106 22.30 32.94 2.37
N ARG A 107 22.04 31.63 2.19
CA ARG A 107 20.78 30.96 2.63
C ARG A 107 20.99 29.96 3.79
N THR A 108 22.03 30.11 4.59
CA THR A 108 22.50 29.08 5.55
C THR A 108 21.60 28.83 6.76
N GLY A 109 20.55 29.63 6.98
CA GLY A 109 19.66 29.52 8.15
C GLY A 109 18.21 29.08 7.89
N ARG A 110 17.73 29.04 6.64
CA ARG A 110 16.32 28.70 6.36
C ARG A 110 16.10 27.18 6.42
N PRO A 111 14.93 26.70 6.89
CA PRO A 111 14.59 25.27 6.79
C PRO A 111 14.73 24.72 5.37
N LEU A 112 15.12 23.45 5.26
CA LEU A 112 15.12 22.68 4.02
C LEU A 112 13.67 22.32 3.66
N GLY A 113 13.30 22.41 2.37
CA GLY A 113 11.93 22.13 1.93
C GLY A 113 11.52 20.66 2.10
N ALA A 114 10.23 20.37 1.88
CA ALA A 114 9.62 19.09 2.20
C ALA A 114 10.30 17.90 1.50
N LEU A 115 10.71 18.08 0.23
CA LEU A 115 11.35 17.04 -0.59
C LEU A 115 12.79 16.69 -0.18
N ALA A 116 13.41 17.48 0.70
CA ALA A 116 14.69 17.14 1.30
C ALA A 116 14.55 16.16 2.46
N SER A 117 13.37 16.10 3.09
CA SER A 117 13.12 15.27 4.28
C SER A 117 13.03 13.79 3.92
N VAL A 118 14.06 13.05 4.30
CA VAL A 118 14.11 11.59 4.15
C VAL A 118 13.04 10.91 5.01
N GLY A 119 12.81 11.40 6.24
CA GLY A 119 11.78 10.87 7.14
C GLY A 119 10.38 11.02 6.58
N LEU A 120 10.02 12.24 6.17
CA LEU A 120 8.71 12.51 5.56
C LEU A 120 8.52 11.67 4.29
N ALA A 121 9.55 11.56 3.46
CA ALA A 121 9.49 10.76 2.25
C ALA A 121 9.19 9.28 2.53
N ALA A 122 9.93 8.66 3.46
CA ALA A 122 9.69 7.27 3.84
C ALA A 122 8.31 7.05 4.47
N GLY A 123 7.84 8.00 5.28
CA GLY A 123 6.48 7.98 5.84
C GLY A 123 5.40 8.01 4.75
N LEU A 124 5.52 8.93 3.80
CA LEU A 124 4.59 9.04 2.67
C LEU A 124 4.56 7.78 1.81
N VAL A 125 5.73 7.22 1.49
CA VAL A 125 5.82 5.97 0.71
C VAL A 125 5.11 4.82 1.43
N SER A 126 5.34 4.67 2.73
CA SER A 126 4.67 3.62 3.50
C SER A 126 3.17 3.84 3.60
N HIS A 127 2.73 5.07 3.81
CA HIS A 127 1.31 5.41 3.89
C HIS A 127 0.60 5.13 2.56
N ILE A 128 1.12 5.64 1.44
CA ILE A 128 0.57 5.38 0.10
C ILE A 128 0.50 3.89 -0.18
N ARG A 129 1.54 3.12 0.16
CA ARG A 129 1.54 1.66 -0.03
C ARG A 129 0.45 0.98 0.80
N ASN A 130 0.30 1.37 2.06
CA ASN A 130 -0.71 0.79 2.95
C ASN A 130 -2.13 1.12 2.49
N GLU A 131 -2.41 2.39 2.17
CA GLU A 131 -3.71 2.83 1.65
C GLU A 131 -4.04 2.11 0.34
N ARG A 132 -3.10 2.04 -0.60
CA ARG A 132 -3.30 1.29 -1.85
C ARG A 132 -3.58 -0.18 -1.61
N ASN A 133 -2.90 -0.82 -0.66
CA ASN A 133 -3.16 -2.21 -0.34
C ASN A 133 -4.58 -2.40 0.21
N VAL A 134 -5.02 -1.55 1.15
CA VAL A 134 -6.39 -1.59 1.69
C VAL A 134 -7.41 -1.39 0.58
N LEU A 135 -7.22 -0.35 -0.24
CA LEU A 135 -8.10 -0.06 -1.37
C LEU A 135 -8.16 -1.20 -2.36
N LEU A 136 -7.03 -1.83 -2.70
CA LEU A 136 -7.00 -2.96 -3.64
C LEU A 136 -7.61 -4.23 -3.06
N CYS A 137 -7.53 -4.44 -1.74
CA CYS A 137 -8.23 -5.54 -1.06
C CYS A 137 -9.75 -5.35 -1.13
N GLU A 138 -10.24 -4.12 -1.01
CA GLU A 138 -11.67 -3.79 -0.96
C GLU A 138 -12.28 -3.48 -2.34
N ALA A 139 -11.46 -3.09 -3.32
CA ALA A 139 -11.86 -2.68 -4.66
C ALA A 139 -12.63 -3.78 -5.38
N SER A 140 -13.80 -3.49 -5.93
CA SER A 140 -14.52 -4.39 -6.84
C SER A 140 -13.65 -4.80 -8.05
N PRO A 141 -13.95 -5.92 -8.74
CA PRO A 141 -13.17 -6.37 -9.90
C PRO A 141 -13.04 -5.34 -11.04
N ARG A 142 -13.94 -4.34 -11.07
CA ARG A 142 -13.97 -3.25 -12.07
C ARG A 142 -13.26 -1.98 -11.61
N GLU A 143 -12.91 -1.90 -10.34
CA GLU A 143 -12.16 -0.78 -9.78
C GLU A 143 -10.66 -1.01 -9.94
N ARG A 144 -9.98 0.06 -10.34
CA ARG A 144 -8.52 0.10 -10.45
C ARG A 144 -8.05 1.41 -9.85
N LEU A 145 -6.81 1.44 -9.39
CA LEU A 145 -6.21 2.70 -8.96
C LEU A 145 -6.26 3.73 -10.09
N ALA A 146 -6.74 4.92 -9.73
CA ALA A 146 -6.79 6.08 -10.58
C ALA A 146 -5.39 6.37 -11.13
N ARG A 147 -5.34 6.88 -12.35
CA ARG A 147 -4.08 7.37 -12.90
C ARG A 147 -3.82 8.76 -12.34
N PRO A 148 -2.75 8.95 -11.54
CA PRO A 148 -2.42 10.26 -11.01
C PRO A 148 -2.03 11.23 -12.13
N PRO A 149 -2.25 12.55 -11.96
CA PRO A 149 -1.72 13.59 -12.82
C PRO A 149 -0.19 13.57 -12.91
N ALA A 150 0.37 14.08 -14.02
CA ALA A 150 1.82 14.13 -14.25
C ALA A 150 2.60 14.91 -13.16
N ALA A 151 1.97 15.95 -12.59
CA ALA A 151 2.54 16.70 -11.48
C ALA A 151 2.71 15.83 -10.21
N SER A 152 1.67 15.06 -9.87
CA SER A 152 1.65 14.13 -8.74
C SER A 152 2.64 12.97 -8.95
N LEU A 153 2.75 12.47 -10.19
CA LEU A 153 3.78 11.50 -10.58
C LEU A 153 5.20 12.02 -10.36
N THR A 154 5.52 13.20 -10.91
CA THR A 154 6.87 13.78 -10.82
C THR A 154 7.29 14.03 -9.37
N ARG A 155 6.36 14.54 -8.56
CA ARG A 155 6.58 14.77 -7.12
C ARG A 155 6.74 13.46 -6.37
N GLY A 156 5.88 12.49 -6.64
CA GLY A 156 5.97 11.15 -6.08
C GLY A 156 7.33 10.53 -6.38
N ALA A 157 7.83 10.62 -7.62
CA ALA A 157 9.10 10.00 -8.02
C ALA A 157 10.27 10.52 -7.19
N THR A 158 10.27 11.83 -6.95
CA THR A 158 11.26 12.49 -6.10
C THR A 158 11.19 11.98 -4.66
N ILE A 159 9.98 11.78 -4.12
CA ILE A 159 9.74 11.25 -2.78
C ILE A 159 10.17 9.79 -2.67
N PHE A 160 9.81 8.93 -3.63
CA PHE A 160 10.20 7.53 -3.64
C PHE A 160 11.73 7.37 -3.73
N ALA A 161 12.38 8.18 -4.57
CA ALA A 161 13.84 8.20 -4.65
C ALA A 161 14.47 8.62 -3.31
N ARG A 162 13.92 9.65 -2.67
CA ARG A 162 14.41 10.15 -1.37
C ARG A 162 14.18 9.15 -0.24
N ALA A 163 13.06 8.44 -0.23
CA ALA A 163 12.73 7.44 0.79
C ALA A 163 13.73 6.28 0.83
N ALA A 164 14.36 5.95 -0.31
CA ALA A 164 15.37 4.90 -0.39
C ALA A 164 16.65 5.22 0.42
N ASP A 165 16.87 6.50 0.74
CA ASP A 165 18.02 6.94 1.54
C ASP A 165 17.82 6.68 3.05
N LEU A 166 16.62 6.30 3.51
CA LEU A 166 16.34 6.08 4.94
C LEU A 166 16.71 4.68 5.40
N SER A 167 17.76 4.58 6.21
CA SER A 167 18.02 3.40 7.05
C SER A 167 17.78 3.75 8.51
N LEU A 168 16.53 3.68 8.98
CA LEU A 168 16.18 3.82 10.40
C LEU A 168 16.02 2.46 11.07
N GLN A 169 16.55 2.33 12.29
CA GLN A 169 16.15 1.23 13.17
C GLN A 169 14.77 1.54 13.76
N PRO A 170 13.90 0.52 13.96
CA PRO A 170 12.60 0.73 14.60
C PRO A 170 12.80 1.34 16.00
N SER A 171 11.98 2.34 16.32
CA SER A 171 12.05 2.99 17.64
C SER A 171 11.57 2.04 18.73
N SER A 172 12.11 2.17 19.94
CA SER A 172 11.53 1.50 21.11
C SER A 172 10.24 2.21 21.56
N ASP A 173 9.34 1.48 22.23
CA ASP A 173 8.09 2.03 22.79
C ASP A 173 8.31 3.23 23.75
N ALA A 174 9.53 3.42 24.26
CA ALA A 174 9.88 4.45 25.23
C ALA A 174 10.55 5.70 24.63
N SER A 175 10.98 5.65 23.36
CA SER A 175 11.80 6.71 22.76
C SER A 175 11.38 6.99 21.32
N LEU A 176 10.88 8.21 21.07
CA LEU A 176 10.59 8.73 19.75
C LEU A 176 11.88 9.14 19.05
N VAL A 177 12.15 8.60 17.85
CA VAL A 177 13.29 9.01 17.00
C VAL A 177 12.76 9.62 15.71
N VAL A 178 12.95 10.93 15.53
CA VAL A 178 12.43 11.69 14.38
C VAL A 178 13.58 12.36 13.61
N PRO A 179 13.71 12.14 12.29
CA PRO A 179 14.63 12.91 11.46
C PRO A 179 14.29 14.41 11.50
N LEU A 180 15.21 15.25 11.96
CA LEU A 180 14.96 16.68 12.20
C LEU A 180 15.60 17.57 11.13
N GLY A 181 16.72 17.16 10.55
CA GLY A 181 17.42 17.97 9.56
C GLY A 181 18.76 17.39 9.13
N MET A 182 19.62 18.24 8.56
CA MET A 182 20.95 17.85 8.08
C MET A 182 22.05 18.72 8.69
N SER A 183 23.19 18.11 8.99
CA SER A 183 24.44 18.78 9.32
C SER A 183 25.50 18.32 8.32
N GLY A 184 25.73 19.11 7.27
CA GLY A 184 26.41 18.63 6.06
C GLY A 184 25.63 17.45 5.44
N ASP A 185 26.30 16.33 5.24
CA ASP A 185 25.69 15.08 4.72
C ASP A 185 25.17 14.15 5.83
N ARG A 186 25.25 14.57 7.10
CA ARG A 186 24.78 13.77 8.24
C ARG A 186 23.34 14.11 8.60
N LEU A 187 22.50 13.07 8.69
CA LEU A 187 21.14 13.20 9.21
C LEU A 187 21.16 13.48 10.71
N VAL A 188 20.51 14.57 11.11
CA VAL A 188 20.29 14.94 12.51
C VAL A 188 18.94 14.39 12.95
N GLN A 189 18.93 13.67 14.07
CA GLN A 189 17.75 13.00 14.60
C GLN A 189 17.42 13.55 15.99
N LEU A 190 16.15 13.81 16.20
CA LEU A 190 15.58 14.16 17.49
C LEU A 190 15.19 12.87 18.22
N GLN A 191 15.89 12.56 19.31
CA GLN A 191 15.58 11.44 20.20
C GLN A 191 14.93 11.96 21.47
N VAL A 192 13.68 11.57 21.71
CA VAL A 192 12.84 12.17 22.73
C VAL A 192 12.15 11.06 23.52
N GLN A 193 12.30 11.08 24.84
CA GLN A 193 11.65 10.11 25.71
C GLN A 193 10.16 10.42 25.88
N ARG A 194 9.38 9.40 26.23
CA ARG A 194 7.99 9.57 26.60
C ARG A 194 7.84 10.59 27.74
N GLY A 195 6.92 11.55 27.59
CA GLY A 195 6.72 12.63 28.57
C GLY A 195 7.65 13.82 28.38
N ALA A 196 8.55 13.82 27.40
CA ALA A 196 9.45 14.93 27.17
C ALA A 196 8.75 16.14 26.55
N ILE A 197 9.39 17.31 26.70
CA ILE A 197 8.91 18.59 26.21
C ILE A 197 9.96 19.15 25.25
N VAL A 198 9.55 19.43 24.01
CA VAL A 198 10.38 19.98 22.95
C VAL A 198 9.89 21.38 22.58
N SER A 199 10.73 22.40 22.71
CA SER A 199 10.41 23.77 22.24
C SER A 199 11.18 24.11 20.97
N VAL A 200 10.48 24.66 19.98
CA VAL A 200 11.06 25.20 18.73
C VAL A 200 11.04 26.73 18.80
N GLU A 201 12.18 27.31 19.10
CA GLU A 201 12.37 28.75 19.31
C GLU A 201 12.91 29.41 18.04
N ALA A 202 12.00 29.95 17.24
CA ALA A 202 12.30 30.63 15.98
C ALA A 202 11.21 31.68 15.66
N PRO A 203 11.41 32.56 14.67
CA PRO A 203 10.32 33.37 14.13
C PRO A 203 9.13 32.50 13.72
N ALA A 204 7.90 32.98 13.97
CA ALA A 204 6.67 32.19 13.82
C ALA A 204 6.55 31.42 12.49
N THR A 205 6.98 32.04 11.38
CA THR A 205 6.95 31.39 10.06
C THR A 205 7.91 30.21 9.95
N GLU A 206 9.10 30.30 10.54
CA GLU A 206 10.10 29.25 10.54
C GLU A 206 9.75 28.14 11.53
N SER A 207 9.31 28.48 12.75
CA SER A 207 8.85 27.49 13.75
C SER A 207 7.66 26.70 13.22
N GLN A 208 6.65 27.38 12.66
CA GLN A 208 5.47 26.71 12.10
C GLN A 208 5.83 25.80 10.92
N SER A 209 6.85 26.15 10.13
CA SER A 209 7.35 25.29 9.05
C SER A 209 7.99 24.00 9.58
N VAL A 210 8.81 24.09 10.63
CA VAL A 210 9.43 22.93 11.30
C VAL A 210 8.39 22.08 12.01
N LEU A 211 7.43 22.69 12.71
CA LEU A 211 6.37 21.96 13.39
C LEU A 211 5.47 21.22 12.39
N ARG A 212 5.12 21.85 11.25
CA ARG A 212 4.37 21.18 10.17
C ARG A 212 5.13 19.97 9.64
N HIS A 213 6.45 20.07 9.50
CA HIS A 213 7.30 18.93 9.15
C HIS A 213 7.21 17.81 10.19
N LEU A 214 7.30 18.14 11.48
CA LEU A 214 7.25 17.16 12.58
C LEU A 214 5.88 16.48 12.68
N VAL A 215 4.77 17.22 12.58
CA VAL A 215 3.40 16.67 12.54
C VAL A 215 3.30 15.60 11.45
N ASN A 216 3.67 15.95 10.23
CA ASN A 216 3.56 15.04 9.09
C ASN A 216 4.53 13.85 9.19
N THR A 217 5.76 14.08 9.66
CA THR A 217 6.76 13.02 9.77
C THR A 217 6.38 12.00 10.84
N ILE A 218 5.91 12.45 12.00
CA ILE A 218 5.51 11.57 13.11
C ILE A 218 4.23 10.82 12.77
N ALA A 219 3.21 11.50 12.24
CA ALA A 219 1.92 10.88 11.89
C ALA A 219 2.01 9.83 10.78
N LEU A 220 3.05 9.89 9.95
CA LEU A 220 3.27 8.97 8.84
C LEU A 220 4.39 7.95 9.11
N ALA A 221 5.06 8.01 10.26
CA ALA A 221 6.28 7.23 10.48
C ALA A 221 6.00 5.73 10.63
N PRO A 222 6.39 4.87 9.67
CA PRO A 222 6.20 3.42 9.78
C PRO A 222 7.13 2.76 10.81
N TRP A 223 8.16 3.47 11.27
CA TRP A 223 9.11 2.98 12.26
C TRP A 223 8.71 3.32 13.71
N LEU A 224 7.63 4.08 13.89
CA LEU A 224 7.04 4.37 15.20
C LEU A 224 5.91 3.40 15.49
N CYS A 225 5.84 2.91 16.73
CA CYS A 225 4.75 2.04 17.19
C CYS A 225 3.47 2.89 17.39
N GLU A 226 2.56 2.86 16.42
CA GLU A 226 1.21 3.47 16.47
C GLU A 226 1.19 4.89 17.09
N PRO A 227 1.87 5.86 16.46
CA PRO A 227 1.93 7.22 16.98
C PRO A 227 0.53 7.86 16.96
N HIS A 228 0.07 8.34 18.10
CA HIS A 228 -1.16 9.12 18.19
C HIS A 228 -0.80 10.60 18.24
N VAL A 229 -0.99 11.30 17.13
CA VAL A 229 -0.64 12.71 17.00
C VAL A 229 -1.88 13.57 17.20
N VAL A 230 -1.83 14.47 18.19
CA VAL A 230 -2.84 15.51 18.43
C VAL A 230 -2.20 16.84 18.08
N ALA A 231 -2.82 17.61 17.19
CA ALA A 231 -2.26 18.85 16.69
C ALA A 231 -3.22 20.03 16.93
N VAL A 232 -2.68 21.12 17.48
CA VAL A 232 -3.40 22.34 17.86
C VAL A 232 -2.82 23.54 17.09
N GLY A 233 -3.70 24.36 16.51
CA GLY A 233 -3.27 25.46 15.64
C GLY A 233 -2.85 25.03 14.23
N PHE A 234 -3.32 23.86 13.77
CA PHE A 234 -3.11 23.34 12.43
C PHE A 234 -4.45 23.12 11.72
N SER A 235 -4.47 23.34 10.41
CA SER A 235 -5.62 23.06 9.56
C SER A 235 -5.44 21.75 8.79
N ASN A 236 -6.51 21.28 8.16
CA ASN A 236 -6.47 20.14 7.24
C ASN A 236 -5.49 20.35 6.06
N ALA A 237 -5.14 21.58 5.71
CA ALA A 237 -4.18 21.86 4.64
C ALA A 237 -2.72 21.80 5.12
N ASP A 238 -2.48 21.79 6.44
CA ASP A 238 -1.14 21.62 7.02
C ASP A 238 -0.72 20.15 7.18
N VAL A 239 -1.67 19.22 7.04
CA VAL A 239 -1.46 17.78 7.25
C VAL A 239 -1.74 17.01 5.97
N VAL A 240 -0.80 16.13 5.60
CA VAL A 240 -0.87 15.33 4.37
C VAL A 240 -1.88 14.18 4.49
N ALA A 241 -1.94 13.51 5.66
CA ALA A 241 -2.91 12.47 5.96
C ALA A 241 -3.74 12.84 7.21
N PRO A 242 -4.85 13.59 7.06
CA PRO A 242 -5.66 14.05 8.18
C PRO A 242 -6.26 12.92 9.04
N SER A 243 -6.47 11.73 8.48
CA SER A 243 -6.93 10.54 9.22
C SER A 243 -5.96 10.08 10.30
N ASN A 244 -4.67 10.42 10.18
CA ASN A 244 -3.63 10.04 11.13
C ASN A 244 -3.35 11.11 12.20
N VAL A 245 -4.05 12.26 12.15
CA VAL A 245 -3.83 13.37 13.07
C VAL A 245 -5.16 13.88 13.63
N LEU A 246 -5.26 13.94 14.95
CA LEU A 246 -6.40 14.53 15.63
C LEU A 246 -6.19 16.05 15.70
N LEU A 247 -6.77 16.75 14.74
CA LEU A 247 -6.79 18.20 14.70
C LEU A 247 -7.80 18.74 15.72
N SER A 248 -7.32 19.55 16.66
CA SER A 248 -8.15 20.20 17.68
C SER A 248 -8.19 21.72 17.43
N ALA A 249 -9.37 22.30 17.63
CA ALA A 249 -9.59 23.74 17.43
C ALA A 249 -8.92 24.60 18.50
N ASP A 250 -8.80 24.06 19.71
CA ASP A 250 -8.27 24.73 20.89
C ASP A 250 -7.57 23.72 21.82
N LEU A 251 -6.73 24.22 22.72
CA LEU A 251 -5.99 23.39 23.67
C LEU A 251 -6.91 22.61 24.63
N ALA A 252 -8.05 23.16 25.07
CA ALA A 252 -8.92 22.46 26.03
C ALA A 252 -9.58 21.22 25.41
N SER A 253 -10.01 21.31 24.16
CA SER A 253 -10.51 20.19 23.36
C SER A 253 -9.41 19.13 23.15
N ALA A 254 -8.18 19.56 22.85
CA ALA A 254 -7.04 18.65 22.69
C ALA A 254 -6.72 17.89 23.98
N MET A 255 -6.78 18.57 25.13
CA MET A 255 -6.55 17.97 26.46
C MET A 255 -7.54 16.84 26.76
N HIS A 256 -8.83 17.05 26.44
CA HIS A 256 -9.85 16.03 26.66
C HIS A 256 -9.57 14.76 25.83
N GLU A 257 -9.19 14.95 24.56
CA GLU A 257 -8.88 13.86 23.65
C GLU A 257 -7.61 13.11 24.06
N ILE A 258 -6.58 13.83 24.50
CA ILE A 258 -5.35 13.23 25.02
C ILE A 258 -5.64 12.36 26.25
N GLN A 259 -6.44 12.85 27.20
CA GLN A 259 -6.82 12.06 28.38
C GLN A 259 -7.53 10.75 27.99
N ARG A 260 -8.41 10.82 26.97
CA ARG A 260 -9.09 9.65 26.43
C ARG A 260 -8.10 8.63 25.86
N LEU A 261 -7.13 9.08 25.05
CA LEU A 261 -6.10 8.25 24.43
C LEU A 261 -5.13 7.62 25.43
N VAL A 262 -4.66 8.41 26.41
CA VAL A 262 -3.76 7.92 27.47
C VAL A 262 -4.45 6.85 28.31
N THR A 263 -5.75 7.00 28.55
CA THR A 263 -6.54 6.01 29.31
C THR A 263 -6.83 4.74 28.51
N SER A 264 -7.15 4.85 27.21
CA SER A 264 -7.49 3.69 26.38
C SER A 264 -6.28 2.87 25.94
N ALA A 265 -5.11 3.52 25.75
CA ALA A 265 -3.92 2.90 25.19
C ALA A 265 -2.65 3.34 25.95
N PRO A 266 -2.46 2.88 27.20
CA PRO A 266 -1.37 3.37 28.06
C PRO A 266 0.03 3.03 27.57
N ARG A 267 0.18 2.16 26.55
CA ARG A 267 1.46 1.79 25.92
C ARG A 267 1.76 2.56 24.63
N CYS A 268 0.79 3.29 24.08
CA CYS A 268 0.99 4.03 22.84
C CYS A 268 1.71 5.37 23.09
N THR A 269 2.49 5.81 22.11
CA THR A 269 3.14 7.12 22.16
C THR A 269 2.15 8.19 21.72
N VAL A 270 1.71 9.02 22.67
CA VAL A 270 0.87 10.19 22.39
C VAL A 270 1.77 11.42 22.26
N VAL A 271 1.63 12.12 21.13
CA VAL A 271 2.40 13.32 20.82
C VAL A 271 1.45 14.49 20.61
N LEU A 272 1.57 15.52 21.45
CA LEU A 272 0.87 16.80 21.30
C LEU A 272 1.78 17.80 20.59
N ILE A 273 1.33 18.34 19.46
CA ILE A 273 2.04 19.36 18.70
C ILE A 273 1.23 20.65 18.66
N ILE A 274 1.82 21.75 19.14
CA ILE A 274 1.16 23.04 19.30
C ILE A 274 1.88 24.07 18.43
N GLY A 275 1.15 24.70 17.51
CA GLY A 275 1.64 25.79 16.66
C GLY A 275 1.81 27.08 17.45
N ASP A 276 0.87 28.03 17.27
CA ASP A 276 0.97 29.38 17.83
C ASP A 276 0.16 29.60 19.14
N GLU A 277 -0.43 28.55 19.71
CA GLU A 277 -1.23 28.65 20.94
C GLU A 277 -0.34 28.54 22.19
N PRO A 278 -0.45 29.45 23.17
CA PRO A 278 0.35 29.39 24.39
C PRO A 278 -0.04 28.19 25.26
N LEU A 279 0.97 27.48 25.76
CA LEU A 279 0.79 26.38 26.72
C LEU A 279 1.28 26.80 28.10
N ASP A 280 0.39 26.77 29.09
CA ASP A 280 0.73 27.02 30.49
C ASP A 280 1.67 25.94 31.05
N THR A 281 2.64 26.36 31.86
CA THR A 281 3.67 25.47 32.42
C THR A 281 3.09 24.36 33.28
N SER A 282 2.05 24.63 34.07
CA SER A 282 1.38 23.62 34.89
C SER A 282 0.68 22.55 34.05
N SER A 283 0.04 22.95 32.95
CA SER A 283 -0.59 22.05 32.00
C SER A 283 0.44 21.19 31.27
N ALA A 284 1.56 21.79 30.85
CA ALA A 284 2.67 21.08 30.22
C ALA A 284 3.26 20.01 31.15
N GLU A 285 3.46 20.34 32.43
CA GLU A 285 4.01 19.41 33.43
C GLU A 285 3.04 18.27 33.76
N SER A 286 1.74 18.55 33.87
CA SER A 286 0.71 17.52 34.09
C SER A 286 0.62 16.51 32.94
N LEU A 287 0.63 17.00 31.70
CA LEU A 287 0.65 16.16 30.50
C LEU A 287 1.93 15.32 30.40
N SER A 288 3.07 15.96 30.64
CA SER A 288 4.37 15.31 30.66
C SER A 288 4.42 14.18 31.69
N ALA A 289 3.91 14.41 32.90
CA ALA A 289 3.80 13.39 33.95
C ALA A 289 2.86 12.22 33.57
N SER A 290 1.88 12.48 32.70
CA SER A 290 1.00 11.45 32.11
C SER A 290 1.68 10.68 30.95
N GLY A 291 2.94 10.99 30.65
CA GLY A 291 3.72 10.36 29.59
C GLY A 291 3.36 10.86 28.19
N VAL A 292 2.81 12.07 28.06
CA VAL A 292 2.53 12.71 26.77
C VAL A 292 3.75 13.50 26.32
N THR A 293 4.20 13.28 25.09
CA THR A 293 5.32 14.05 24.51
C THR A 293 4.78 15.33 23.92
N ILE A 294 5.35 16.48 24.28
CA ILE A 294 4.86 17.80 23.87
C ILE A 294 5.88 18.45 22.94
N ILE A 295 5.45 18.96 21.79
CA ILE A 295 6.27 19.75 20.86
C ILE A 295 5.55 21.08 20.61
N THR A 296 6.18 22.21 20.87
CA THR A 296 5.51 23.52 20.80
C THR A 296 6.39 24.61 20.19
N ALA A 297 5.79 25.64 19.57
CA ALA A 297 6.51 26.83 19.18
C ALA A 297 6.76 27.76 20.39
N GLY A 298 7.95 28.34 20.44
CA GLY A 298 8.29 29.36 21.43
C GLY A 298 8.70 28.82 22.80
N THR A 299 9.02 29.74 23.70
CA THR A 299 9.55 29.44 25.04
C THR A 299 8.40 29.20 26.01
N ILE A 300 8.34 28.02 26.62
CA ILE A 300 7.47 27.80 27.79
C ILE A 300 8.01 28.68 28.91
N THR A 301 7.21 29.63 29.40
CA THR A 301 7.60 30.56 30.46
C THR A 301 7.94 29.78 31.72
N THR A 302 9.23 29.71 32.05
CA THR A 302 9.72 29.02 33.23
C THR A 302 9.24 29.73 34.49
N GLY A 303 8.26 29.16 35.17
CA GLY A 303 8.03 29.42 36.59
C GLY A 303 9.19 28.83 37.40
N SER A 304 9.74 29.63 38.31
CA SER A 304 10.84 29.24 39.20
C SER A 304 10.53 27.96 39.99
N SER A 305 11.36 26.94 39.78
CA SER A 305 11.82 25.93 40.75
C SER A 305 10.84 25.39 41.80
N LEU A 306 10.45 24.12 41.68
CA LEU A 306 10.65 23.14 42.75
C LEU A 306 10.76 21.72 42.13
N GLU A 307 11.60 20.90 42.73
CA GLU A 307 12.07 19.61 42.24
C GLU A 307 10.97 18.53 42.14
N THR A 308 10.49 18.27 40.94
CA THR A 308 9.78 17.04 40.55
C THR A 308 10.64 16.37 39.45
N PRO A 309 10.71 15.03 39.32
CA PRO A 309 11.72 14.38 38.48
C PRO A 309 11.58 14.89 37.05
N ALA A 310 12.59 15.64 36.63
CA ALA A 310 12.46 16.62 35.56
C ALA A 310 12.17 15.93 34.23
N ALA A 311 11.01 16.24 33.65
CA ALA A 311 10.72 15.93 32.26
C ALA A 311 11.91 16.33 31.38
N GLN A 312 12.34 15.44 30.48
CA GLN A 312 13.40 15.76 29.52
C GLN A 312 12.94 16.97 28.69
N ARG A 313 13.60 18.12 28.86
CA ARG A 313 13.33 19.35 28.11
C ARG A 313 14.38 19.49 27.00
N VAL A 314 13.93 19.51 25.75
CA VAL A 314 14.78 19.71 24.57
C VAL A 314 14.42 21.03 23.94
N ARG A 315 15.42 21.86 23.65
CA ARG A 315 15.21 23.17 23.03
C ARG A 315 15.93 23.24 21.70
N ILE A 316 15.19 23.60 20.66
CA ILE A 316 15.68 23.79 19.30
C ILE A 316 15.65 25.28 19.03
N GLN A 317 16.82 25.91 18.95
CA GLN A 317 16.95 27.36 18.81
C GLN A 317 17.39 27.75 17.41
N ARG A 318 16.74 28.79 16.90
CA ARG A 318 17.16 29.51 15.69
C ARG A 318 18.14 30.62 16.07
N GLU A 319 19.42 30.38 15.82
CA GLU A 319 20.47 31.40 15.87
C GLU A 319 20.54 32.15 14.53
N PRO A 320 21.10 33.36 14.43
CA PRO A 320 21.06 34.16 13.19
C PRO A 320 21.53 33.44 11.92
N MET A 321 22.50 32.54 12.04
CA MET A 321 23.14 31.85 10.90
C MET A 321 22.89 30.34 10.82
N PHE A 322 22.34 29.72 11.86
CA PHE A 322 22.20 28.26 11.97
C PHE A 322 21.11 27.86 12.98
N TRP A 323 20.78 26.58 13.06
CA TRP A 323 19.94 26.03 14.12
C TRP A 323 20.77 25.17 15.06
N ARG A 324 20.42 25.16 16.34
CA ARG A 324 21.09 24.35 17.37
C ARG A 324 20.07 23.60 18.22
N ILE A 325 20.42 22.39 18.63
CA ILE A 325 19.72 21.67 19.70
C ILE A 325 20.51 21.92 21.00
N ASP A 326 19.92 22.57 22.00
CA ASP A 326 20.68 22.98 23.20
C ASP A 326 21.12 21.81 24.07
N SER A 327 20.33 20.72 24.11
CA SER A 327 20.68 19.54 24.90
C SER A 327 21.91 18.81 24.37
N THR A 328 22.20 18.89 23.08
CA THR A 328 23.34 18.21 22.43
C THR A 328 24.42 19.16 21.92
N GLY A 329 24.11 20.46 21.81
CA GLY A 329 24.97 21.45 21.16
C GLY A 329 25.09 21.27 19.63
N GLU A 330 24.34 20.34 19.04
CA GLU A 330 24.47 19.99 17.63
C GLU A 330 23.92 21.10 16.73
N VAL A 331 24.74 21.55 15.78
CA VAL A 331 24.37 22.56 14.78
C VAL A 331 23.90 21.88 13.50
N PHE A 332 22.78 22.34 12.97
CA PHE A 332 22.12 21.71 11.83
C PHE A 332 21.23 22.68 11.06
N ARG A 333 20.65 22.18 9.97
CA ARG A 333 19.62 22.85 9.18
C ARG A 333 18.35 22.00 9.23
N PRO A 334 17.24 22.49 9.80
CA PRO A 334 16.04 21.68 9.99
C PRO A 334 15.34 21.46 8.66
N TYR A 335 14.57 20.38 8.60
CA TYR A 335 13.54 20.23 7.60
C TYR A 335 12.33 21.11 7.97
N GLY A 336 11.67 21.63 6.95
CA GLY A 336 10.46 22.42 7.06
C GLY A 336 9.50 22.02 5.95
N VAL A 337 8.22 22.20 6.23
CA VAL A 337 7.14 22.05 5.25
C VAL A 337 6.36 23.34 5.26
N SER A 338 6.22 23.99 4.11
CA SER A 338 5.32 25.13 3.95
C SER A 338 3.86 24.67 3.84
N HIS A 339 2.91 25.57 4.05
CA HIS A 339 1.48 25.27 3.88
C HIS A 339 1.16 24.77 2.46
N GLN A 340 1.75 25.42 1.45
CA GLN A 340 1.57 25.02 0.06
C GLN A 340 2.16 23.63 -0.20
N GLU A 341 3.36 23.33 0.28
CA GLU A 341 3.97 22.00 0.12
C GLU A 341 3.12 20.90 0.77
N ALA A 342 2.54 21.13 1.96
CA ALA A 342 1.67 20.16 2.61
C ALA A 342 0.38 19.92 1.80
N ALA A 343 -0.27 20.99 1.32
CA ALA A 343 -1.45 20.87 0.47
C ALA A 343 -1.14 20.13 -0.84
N ASP A 344 -0.02 20.45 -1.46
CA ASP A 344 0.50 19.82 -2.68
C ASP A 344 0.81 18.33 -2.51
N LEU A 345 1.37 17.95 -1.36
CA LEU A 345 1.63 16.56 -1.00
C LEU A 345 0.33 15.81 -0.70
N ARG A 346 -0.65 16.47 -0.08
CA ARG A 346 -1.97 15.90 0.17
C ARG A 346 -2.72 15.59 -1.13
N VAL A 347 -2.73 16.53 -2.07
CA VAL A 347 -3.31 16.29 -3.40
C VAL A 347 -2.61 15.11 -4.08
N MET A 348 -1.29 15.07 -4.04
CA MET A 348 -0.52 13.97 -4.61
C MET A 348 -0.85 12.62 -3.96
N VAL A 349 -0.95 12.53 -2.62
CA VAL A 349 -1.35 11.30 -1.93
C VAL A 349 -2.74 10.89 -2.38
N SER A 350 -3.71 11.82 -2.36
CA SER A 350 -5.08 11.56 -2.81
C SER A 350 -5.11 11.02 -4.24
N ASP A 351 -4.37 11.63 -5.17
CA ASP A 351 -4.30 11.18 -6.56
C ASP A 351 -3.72 9.75 -6.69
N LEU A 352 -2.77 9.39 -5.81
CA LEU A 352 -2.11 8.07 -5.79
C LEU A 352 -2.92 6.99 -5.05
N THR A 353 -3.92 7.38 -4.26
CA THR A 353 -4.77 6.49 -3.45
C THR A 353 -6.25 6.62 -3.82
N THR A 354 -6.58 7.04 -5.03
CA THR A 354 -7.97 7.08 -5.51
C THR A 354 -8.25 5.82 -6.34
N LEU A 355 -9.44 5.24 -6.21
CA LEU A 355 -9.94 4.22 -7.13
C LEU A 355 -10.79 4.87 -8.23
N THR A 356 -10.73 4.29 -9.42
CA THR A 356 -11.58 4.62 -10.56
C THR A 356 -12.22 3.34 -11.06
N THR A 357 -13.50 3.40 -11.35
CA THR A 357 -14.22 2.35 -12.08
C THR A 357 -13.84 2.41 -13.55
N ALA A 358 -13.38 1.29 -14.09
CA ALA A 358 -13.26 1.15 -15.54
C ALA A 358 -14.65 1.34 -16.16
N PRO A 359 -14.78 2.07 -17.30
CA PRO A 359 -16.07 2.24 -17.95
C PRO A 359 -16.68 0.87 -18.29
N ASP A 360 -17.98 0.74 -18.05
CA ASP A 360 -18.76 -0.49 -18.21
C ASP A 360 -18.60 -1.03 -19.64
N ARG A 361 -17.81 -2.09 -19.80
CA ARG A 361 -17.64 -2.79 -21.10
C ARG A 361 -18.80 -3.72 -21.43
N ARG A 362 -19.96 -3.58 -20.77
CA ARG A 362 -21.19 -4.32 -21.11
C ARG A 362 -21.70 -4.04 -22.54
N ILE A 363 -21.11 -3.07 -23.25
CA ILE A 363 -21.35 -2.85 -24.69
C ILE A 363 -20.27 -3.54 -25.53
N ALA A 364 -20.26 -4.87 -25.50
CA ALA A 364 -19.93 -5.75 -26.62
C ALA A 364 -20.10 -7.22 -26.16
N GLN A 365 -21.30 -7.59 -25.74
CA GLN A 365 -21.65 -9.00 -25.69
C GLN A 365 -21.52 -9.59 -27.10
N HIS A 366 -20.58 -10.52 -27.23
CA HIS A 366 -20.64 -11.69 -28.09
C HIS A 366 -21.10 -11.46 -29.54
N VAL A 367 -20.17 -11.04 -30.40
CA VAL A 367 -20.29 -11.31 -31.85
C VAL A 367 -18.93 -11.70 -32.44
N ALA A 368 -18.92 -12.91 -33.01
CA ALA A 368 -18.00 -13.51 -33.99
C ALA A 368 -16.65 -14.08 -33.52
N ALA A 369 -16.66 -15.39 -33.22
CA ALA A 369 -15.84 -16.48 -33.81
C ALA A 369 -14.30 -16.34 -33.97
N THR A 370 -13.67 -15.28 -33.47
CA THR A 370 -12.25 -14.96 -33.71
C THR A 370 -11.55 -14.36 -32.49
N SER A 371 -12.13 -14.38 -31.29
CA SER A 371 -11.49 -13.81 -30.10
C SER A 371 -10.31 -14.66 -29.60
N ALA A 372 -9.23 -13.98 -29.22
CA ALA A 372 -8.09 -14.59 -28.55
C ALA A 372 -8.25 -14.42 -27.03
N LEU A 373 -8.03 -15.50 -26.29
CA LEU A 373 -7.97 -15.54 -24.84
C LEU A 373 -6.50 -15.52 -24.40
N LEU A 374 -6.12 -14.47 -23.67
CA LEU A 374 -4.84 -14.39 -22.98
C LEU A 374 -5.01 -14.95 -21.56
N ARG A 375 -4.39 -16.09 -21.30
CA ARG A 375 -4.43 -16.73 -19.99
C ARG A 375 -3.29 -16.21 -19.12
N VAL A 376 -3.64 -15.64 -17.97
CA VAL A 376 -2.70 -15.02 -17.02
C VAL A 376 -2.84 -15.59 -15.61
N LEU A 377 -3.91 -16.32 -15.31
CA LEU A 377 -4.13 -17.01 -14.03
C LEU A 377 -3.39 -18.37 -14.00
N GLY A 378 -2.07 -18.30 -14.18
CA GLY A 378 -1.18 -19.44 -14.31
C GLY A 378 -0.04 -19.14 -15.28
N PRO A 379 0.47 -20.15 -16.01
CA PRO A 379 1.38 -19.91 -17.13
C PRO A 379 0.78 -18.95 -18.16
N VAL A 380 1.59 -18.06 -18.74
CA VAL A 380 1.13 -17.06 -19.69
C VAL A 380 1.01 -17.69 -21.06
N GLU A 381 -0.22 -17.78 -21.56
CA GLU A 381 -0.51 -18.40 -22.85
C GLU A 381 -1.55 -17.60 -23.60
N LEU A 382 -1.42 -17.56 -24.93
CA LEU A 382 -2.41 -16.94 -25.78
C LEU A 382 -3.06 -18.03 -26.64
N THR A 383 -4.37 -18.18 -26.52
CA THR A 383 -5.14 -19.21 -27.24
C THR A 383 -6.31 -18.59 -27.96
N LEU A 384 -6.60 -19.03 -29.18
CA LEU A 384 -7.87 -18.73 -29.82
C LEU A 384 -9.00 -19.45 -29.07
N LEU A 385 -10.23 -18.93 -29.13
CA LEU A 385 -11.40 -19.66 -28.61
C LEU A 385 -11.62 -21.02 -29.29
N THR A 386 -11.03 -21.25 -30.46
CA THR A 386 -11.02 -22.55 -31.14
C THR A 386 -10.07 -23.56 -30.49
N GLY A 387 -9.29 -23.15 -29.48
CA GLY A 387 -8.32 -23.98 -28.77
C GLY A 387 -6.91 -23.99 -29.37
N HIS A 388 -6.69 -23.27 -30.48
CA HIS A 388 -5.35 -23.16 -31.08
C HIS A 388 -4.48 -22.15 -30.34
N GLU A 389 -3.28 -22.55 -29.98
CA GLU A 389 -2.28 -21.67 -29.34
C GLU A 389 -1.66 -20.69 -30.35
N VAL A 390 -1.49 -19.44 -29.92
CA VAL A 390 -0.79 -18.40 -30.66
C VAL A 390 0.66 -18.37 -30.17
N CYS A 391 1.53 -19.04 -30.91
CA CYS A 391 2.96 -19.10 -30.59
C CYS A 391 3.70 -17.85 -31.08
N PHE A 392 4.58 -17.31 -30.23
CA PHE A 392 5.54 -16.27 -30.60
C PHE A 392 6.95 -16.85 -30.59
N ARG A 393 7.79 -16.52 -31.58
CA ARG A 393 9.17 -17.01 -31.61
C ARG A 393 10.02 -16.43 -30.47
N LYS A 394 9.67 -15.24 -29.99
CA LYS A 394 10.40 -14.52 -28.94
C LYS A 394 9.46 -14.29 -27.75
N SER A 395 9.91 -14.66 -26.55
CA SER A 395 9.17 -14.46 -25.30
C SER A 395 8.76 -13.01 -25.06
N LYS A 396 9.62 -12.04 -25.40
CA LYS A 396 9.32 -10.59 -25.30
C LYS A 396 8.11 -10.13 -26.12
N ALA A 397 7.71 -10.87 -27.17
CA ALA A 397 6.51 -10.54 -27.93
C ALA A 397 5.24 -10.93 -27.16
N LEU A 398 5.23 -12.08 -26.48
CA LEU A 398 4.14 -12.48 -25.59
C LEU A 398 4.03 -11.53 -24.38
N GLU A 399 5.17 -11.12 -23.82
CA GLU A 399 5.22 -10.12 -22.76
C GLU A 399 4.66 -8.77 -23.20
N LEU A 400 5.00 -8.30 -24.42
CA LEU A 400 4.43 -7.09 -25.00
C LEU A 400 2.90 -7.17 -25.08
N VAL A 401 2.37 -8.29 -25.60
CA VAL A 401 0.92 -8.50 -25.71
C VAL A 401 0.27 -8.50 -24.33
N THR A 402 0.91 -9.16 -23.37
CA THR A 402 0.45 -9.21 -21.98
C THR A 402 0.41 -7.82 -21.36
N TRP A 403 1.49 -7.05 -21.49
CA TRP A 403 1.56 -5.68 -21.00
C TRP A 403 0.46 -4.82 -21.63
N LEU A 404 0.26 -4.90 -22.95
CA LEU A 404 -0.80 -4.17 -23.64
C LEU A 404 -2.21 -4.55 -23.16
N ALA A 405 -2.44 -5.82 -22.80
CA ALA A 405 -3.73 -6.27 -22.28
C ALA A 405 -4.08 -5.61 -20.93
N PHE A 406 -3.08 -5.35 -20.08
CA PHE A 406 -3.25 -4.63 -18.81
C PHE A 406 -3.21 -3.10 -18.94
N HIS A 407 -2.65 -2.57 -20.03
CA HIS A 407 -2.42 -1.14 -20.24
C HIS A 407 -3.27 -0.51 -21.34
N ARG A 408 -4.45 -1.06 -21.64
CA ARG A 408 -5.28 -0.67 -22.81
C ARG A 408 -5.63 0.81 -22.92
N ASP A 409 -5.75 1.55 -21.82
CA ASP A 409 -6.14 2.97 -21.91
C ASP A 409 -4.96 3.94 -22.07
N ARG A 410 -3.70 3.54 -21.80
CA ARG A 410 -2.48 4.31 -22.13
C ARG A 410 -1.32 3.42 -22.63
N PRO A 411 -1.52 2.65 -23.70
CA PRO A 411 -0.49 1.80 -24.27
C PRO A 411 0.55 2.65 -25.02
N THR A 412 1.60 3.12 -24.33
CA THR A 412 2.64 3.96 -24.95
C THR A 412 3.91 3.18 -25.29
N VAL A 413 4.62 3.61 -26.32
CA VAL A 413 5.92 3.03 -26.69
C VAL A 413 6.94 3.21 -25.56
N SER A 414 6.96 4.38 -24.92
CA SER A 414 7.83 4.65 -23.76
C SER A 414 7.51 3.73 -22.59
N GLY A 415 6.23 3.57 -22.23
CA GLY A 415 5.81 2.67 -21.15
C GLY A 415 6.22 1.22 -21.39
N VAL A 416 6.03 0.71 -22.61
CA VAL A 416 6.51 -0.62 -22.99
C VAL A 416 8.03 -0.72 -22.82
N ARG A 417 8.80 0.28 -23.24
CA ARG A 417 10.26 0.22 -23.15
C ARG A 417 10.74 0.10 -21.71
N THR A 418 10.17 0.93 -20.83
CA THR A 418 10.47 0.91 -19.41
C THR A 418 10.03 -0.39 -18.73
N ALA A 419 8.91 -0.99 -19.16
CA ALA A 419 8.40 -2.21 -18.56
C ALA A 419 9.15 -3.47 -19.01
N LEU A 420 9.45 -3.58 -20.31
CA LEU A 420 10.02 -4.80 -20.89
C LEU A 420 11.55 -4.86 -20.78
N TRP A 421 12.25 -3.75 -20.58
CA TRP A 421 13.71 -3.75 -20.53
C TRP A 421 14.21 -2.92 -19.34
N GLU A 422 15.20 -3.46 -18.63
CA GLU A 422 15.87 -2.76 -17.52
C GLU A 422 16.77 -1.61 -17.99
N VAL A 423 17.18 -1.65 -19.26
CA VAL A 423 18.07 -0.67 -19.90
C VAL A 423 17.38 -0.12 -21.15
N ASP A 424 17.62 1.15 -21.45
CA ASP A 424 17.13 1.77 -22.67
C ASP A 424 17.57 0.97 -23.91
N VAL A 425 16.60 0.64 -24.75
CA VAL A 425 16.82 -0.09 -25.99
C VAL A 425 16.65 0.80 -27.21
N GLU A 426 17.45 0.51 -28.24
CA GLU A 426 17.33 1.14 -29.55
C GLU A 426 15.97 0.87 -30.20
N ASP A 427 15.55 1.79 -31.07
CA ASP A 427 14.30 1.71 -31.82
C ASP A 427 14.18 0.40 -32.61
N ALA A 428 15.28 -0.07 -33.21
CA ALA A 428 15.31 -1.30 -33.99
C ALA A 428 14.92 -2.53 -33.14
N THR A 429 15.38 -2.61 -31.89
CA THR A 429 15.07 -3.72 -30.97
C THR A 429 13.58 -3.74 -30.62
N PHE A 430 13.01 -2.57 -30.28
CA PHE A 430 11.58 -2.44 -30.04
C PHE A 430 10.75 -2.83 -31.28
N HIS A 431 11.14 -2.33 -32.46
CA HIS A 431 10.47 -2.64 -33.72
C HIS A 431 10.51 -4.13 -34.06
N ASN A 432 11.61 -4.82 -33.75
CA ASN A 432 11.72 -6.27 -33.93
C ASN A 432 10.72 -7.04 -33.05
N VAL A 433 10.53 -6.63 -31.79
CA VAL A 433 9.54 -7.25 -30.89
C VAL A 433 8.11 -6.95 -31.36
N LEU A 434 7.82 -5.71 -31.72
CA LEU A 434 6.51 -5.31 -32.23
C LEU A 434 6.14 -6.07 -33.52
N SER A 435 7.07 -6.20 -34.47
CA SER A 435 6.88 -6.98 -35.70
C SER A 435 6.71 -8.47 -35.42
N GLU A 436 7.42 -9.03 -34.44
CA GLU A 436 7.24 -10.42 -34.02
C GLU A 436 5.84 -10.67 -33.44
N ALA A 437 5.35 -9.77 -32.59
CA ALA A 437 3.99 -9.85 -32.05
C ALA A 437 2.94 -9.83 -33.18
N ARG A 438 3.07 -8.90 -34.14
CA ARG A 438 2.17 -8.84 -35.31
C ARG A 438 2.20 -10.11 -36.15
N ARG A 439 3.38 -10.71 -36.34
CA ARG A 439 3.54 -11.96 -37.08
C ARG A 439 2.85 -13.12 -36.39
N GLY A 440 3.02 -13.26 -35.08
CA GLY A 440 2.35 -14.32 -34.29
C GLY A 440 0.83 -14.29 -34.47
N PHE A 441 0.22 -13.10 -34.37
CA PHE A 441 -1.21 -12.94 -34.63
C PHE A 441 -1.61 -13.19 -36.09
N THR A 442 -0.81 -12.75 -37.05
CA THR A 442 -1.09 -12.97 -38.47
C THR A 442 -1.09 -14.46 -38.83
N GLN A 443 -0.24 -15.27 -38.19
CA GLN A 443 -0.18 -16.73 -38.41
C GLN A 443 -1.48 -17.44 -38.03
N VAL A 444 -2.24 -16.89 -37.08
CA VAL A 444 -3.52 -17.45 -36.61
C VAL A 444 -4.74 -16.72 -37.19
N GLY A 445 -4.54 -15.92 -38.25
CA GLY A 445 -5.61 -15.21 -38.96
C GLY A 445 -6.10 -13.92 -38.28
N LEU A 446 -5.44 -13.48 -37.20
CA LEU A 446 -5.76 -12.23 -36.51
C LEU A 446 -4.92 -11.08 -37.06
N THR A 447 -5.34 -10.53 -38.19
CA THR A 447 -4.69 -9.34 -38.75
C THR A 447 -4.98 -8.12 -37.89
N ASP A 448 -3.97 -7.26 -37.71
CA ASP A 448 -4.07 -6.01 -36.96
C ASP A 448 -4.39 -6.13 -35.46
N ALA A 449 -4.11 -7.28 -34.84
CA ALA A 449 -4.26 -7.46 -33.39
C ALA A 449 -3.42 -6.47 -32.56
N VAL A 450 -2.26 -6.04 -33.08
CA VAL A 450 -1.38 -5.04 -32.44
C VAL A 450 -1.09 -3.89 -33.40
N LYS A 451 -1.64 -2.71 -33.12
CA LYS A 451 -1.50 -1.50 -33.94
C LYS A 451 -0.56 -0.50 -33.28
N ARG A 452 -0.01 0.39 -34.11
CA ARG A 452 0.77 1.56 -33.68
C ARG A 452 0.23 2.78 -34.41
N PRO A 453 -0.89 3.36 -33.97
CA PRO A 453 -1.54 4.48 -34.65
C PRO A 453 -0.68 5.75 -34.70
N SER A 454 0.25 5.92 -33.75
CA SER A 454 1.19 7.04 -33.74
C SER A 454 2.57 6.59 -33.29
N LYS A 455 3.58 7.47 -33.41
CA LYS A 455 4.93 7.17 -32.92
C LYS A 455 4.95 6.80 -31.43
N GLN A 456 4.03 7.33 -30.63
CA GLN A 456 4.04 7.11 -29.18
C GLN A 456 2.94 6.18 -28.67
N ARG A 457 1.93 5.85 -29.49
CA ARG A 457 0.76 5.06 -29.06
C ARG A 457 0.73 3.71 -29.76
N LEU A 458 0.42 2.68 -28.98
CA LEU A 458 0.14 1.31 -29.40
C LEU A 458 -1.35 1.02 -29.18
N GLU A 459 -1.90 -0.02 -29.79
CA GLU A 459 -3.26 -0.48 -29.49
C GLU A 459 -3.28 -2.00 -29.61
N LEU A 460 -4.06 -2.64 -28.74
CA LEU A 460 -4.37 -4.06 -28.79
C LEU A 460 -5.84 -4.21 -29.22
N ALA A 461 -6.14 -5.22 -30.02
CA ALA A 461 -7.51 -5.47 -30.45
C ALA A 461 -8.43 -5.74 -29.25
N ALA A 462 -9.64 -5.17 -29.32
CA ALA A 462 -10.57 -5.13 -28.20
C ALA A 462 -11.18 -6.50 -27.87
N ASP A 463 -11.21 -7.39 -28.85
CA ASP A 463 -11.70 -8.77 -28.80
C ASP A 463 -10.73 -9.75 -28.13
N LEU A 464 -9.46 -9.37 -27.92
CA LEU A 464 -8.58 -10.09 -27.03
C LEU A 464 -9.11 -9.89 -25.61
N ILE A 465 -9.33 -10.96 -24.86
CA ILE A 465 -9.80 -10.94 -23.47
C ILE A 465 -8.84 -11.73 -22.59
N THR A 466 -8.79 -11.41 -21.31
CA THR A 466 -8.01 -12.19 -20.33
C THR A 466 -8.89 -13.13 -19.52
N ASP A 467 -8.36 -14.28 -19.09
CA ASP A 467 -9.05 -15.17 -18.13
C ASP A 467 -9.35 -14.46 -16.79
N ALA A 468 -8.51 -13.51 -16.39
CA ALA A 468 -8.78 -12.60 -15.29
C ALA A 468 -10.00 -11.68 -15.50
N GLU A 469 -10.20 -11.14 -16.71
CA GLU A 469 -11.40 -10.36 -17.04
C GLU A 469 -12.65 -11.24 -16.95
N ILE A 470 -12.59 -12.47 -17.45
CA ILE A 470 -13.71 -13.43 -17.39
C ILE A 470 -14.07 -13.78 -15.95
N LEU A 471 -13.08 -14.12 -15.12
CA LEU A 471 -13.29 -14.39 -13.69
C LEU A 471 -13.84 -13.15 -12.96
N GLY A 472 -13.35 -11.96 -13.29
CA GLY A 472 -13.84 -10.69 -12.76
C GLY A 472 -15.30 -10.43 -13.09
N ASP A 473 -15.72 -10.73 -14.32
CA ASP A 473 -17.12 -10.59 -14.74
C ASP A 473 -18.03 -11.62 -14.04
N ALA A 474 -17.57 -12.86 -13.86
CA ALA A 474 -18.29 -13.89 -13.11
C ALA A 474 -18.46 -13.51 -11.62
N LEU A 475 -17.40 -12.99 -10.98
CA LEU A 475 -17.46 -12.50 -9.61
C LEU A 475 -18.40 -11.31 -9.47
N ALA A 476 -18.36 -10.34 -10.39
CA ALA A 476 -19.27 -9.20 -10.37
C ALA A 476 -20.74 -9.63 -10.51
N ALA A 477 -21.03 -10.62 -11.37
CA ALA A 477 -22.38 -11.18 -11.49
C ALA A 477 -22.84 -11.87 -10.19
N ALA A 478 -21.93 -12.59 -9.51
CA ALA A 478 -22.21 -13.20 -8.21
C ALA A 478 -22.47 -12.16 -7.10
N ASP A 479 -21.66 -11.10 -7.04
CA ASP A 479 -21.82 -9.99 -6.11
C ASP A 479 -23.17 -9.28 -6.30
N GLU A 480 -23.59 -9.05 -7.55
CA GLU A 480 -24.91 -8.47 -7.89
C GLU A 480 -26.07 -9.32 -7.33
N VAL A 481 -25.99 -10.65 -7.46
CA VAL A 481 -27.03 -11.55 -6.94
C VAL A 481 -27.12 -11.50 -5.41
N VAL A 482 -25.97 -11.44 -4.72
CA VAL A 482 -25.92 -11.32 -3.25
C VAL A 482 -26.46 -9.97 -2.77
N ALA A 483 -26.13 -8.88 -3.47
CA ALA A 483 -26.65 -7.55 -3.17
C ALA A 483 -28.18 -7.50 -3.30
N LEU A 484 -28.73 -8.00 -4.41
CA LEU A 484 -30.19 -8.04 -4.64
C LEU A 484 -30.96 -8.91 -3.63
N ALA A 485 -30.28 -9.87 -3.00
CA ALA A 485 -30.89 -10.71 -2.00
C ALA A 485 -31.03 -10.02 -0.64
N SER A 486 -30.15 -9.07 -0.34
CA SER A 486 -30.30 -8.21 0.84
C SER A 486 -31.59 -7.36 0.75
N GLU A 487 -32.11 -7.14 -0.46
CA GLU A 487 -33.37 -6.45 -0.76
C GLU A 487 -34.57 -7.42 -0.96
N GLN A 488 -34.44 -8.71 -0.59
CA GLN A 488 -35.47 -9.76 -0.74
C GLN A 488 -35.97 -10.01 -2.19
N ARG A 489 -35.16 -9.73 -3.22
CA ARG A 489 -35.55 -9.92 -4.64
C ARG A 489 -34.97 -11.15 -5.33
N SER A 490 -34.00 -11.84 -4.74
CA SER A 490 -33.29 -12.94 -5.42
C SER A 490 -33.92 -14.32 -5.18
N SER A 491 -34.10 -15.10 -6.25
CA SER A 491 -34.56 -16.49 -6.16
C SER A 491 -33.39 -17.47 -5.95
N ARG A 492 -33.66 -18.65 -5.35
CA ARG A 492 -32.65 -19.70 -5.16
C ARG A 492 -31.92 -20.09 -6.46
N GLU A 493 -32.67 -20.16 -7.57
CA GLU A 493 -32.13 -20.47 -8.90
C GLU A 493 -31.09 -19.44 -9.40
N GLN A 494 -31.18 -18.18 -8.96
CA GLN A 494 -30.20 -17.15 -9.32
C GLN A 494 -28.87 -17.39 -8.59
N TYR A 495 -28.92 -17.80 -7.32
CA TYR A 495 -27.72 -18.18 -6.57
C TYR A 495 -27.04 -19.41 -7.16
N GLU A 496 -27.82 -20.45 -7.48
CA GLU A 496 -27.28 -21.68 -8.09
C GLU A 496 -26.63 -21.38 -9.45
N ARG A 497 -27.24 -20.51 -10.26
CA ARG A 497 -26.66 -20.07 -11.55
C ARG A 497 -25.38 -19.25 -11.35
N ALA A 498 -25.37 -18.31 -10.42
CA ALA A 498 -24.18 -17.50 -10.12
C ALA A 498 -23.03 -18.36 -9.57
N LEU A 499 -23.33 -19.29 -8.66
CA LEU A 499 -22.37 -20.25 -8.12
C LEU A 499 -21.78 -21.12 -9.23
N THR A 500 -22.63 -21.71 -10.07
CA THR A 500 -22.18 -22.57 -11.19
C THR A 500 -21.28 -21.82 -12.15
N GLY A 501 -21.64 -20.57 -12.49
CA GLY A 501 -20.81 -19.72 -13.34
C GLY A 501 -19.46 -19.39 -12.71
N LEU A 502 -19.44 -19.01 -11.43
CA LEU A 502 -18.21 -18.66 -10.72
C LEU A 502 -17.27 -19.86 -10.55
N ILE A 503 -17.80 -21.04 -10.23
CA ILE A 503 -17.04 -22.29 -10.15
C ILE A 503 -16.44 -22.66 -11.51
N ALA A 504 -17.19 -22.50 -12.59
CA ALA A 504 -16.70 -22.80 -13.94
C ALA A 504 -15.45 -21.96 -14.28
N GLU A 505 -15.46 -20.67 -13.93
CA GLU A 505 -14.32 -19.79 -14.16
C GLU A 505 -13.18 -20.01 -13.16
N LEU A 506 -13.47 -20.35 -11.90
CA LEU A 506 -12.43 -20.72 -10.92
C LEU A 506 -11.63 -21.96 -11.38
N ARG A 507 -12.27 -22.95 -11.99
CA ARG A 507 -11.58 -24.11 -12.59
C ARG A 507 -10.63 -23.73 -13.73
N SER A 508 -10.73 -22.51 -14.28
CA SER A 508 -9.80 -22.01 -15.30
C SER A 508 -8.47 -21.51 -14.71
N VAL A 509 -8.41 -21.29 -13.38
CA VAL A 509 -7.20 -20.92 -12.64
C VAL A 509 -6.26 -22.11 -12.56
N ARG A 510 -5.05 -21.97 -13.09
CA ARG A 510 -4.10 -23.08 -13.25
C ARG A 510 -2.97 -23.09 -12.23
N ALA A 511 -2.53 -21.91 -11.82
CA ALA A 511 -1.45 -21.71 -10.86
C ALA A 511 -1.44 -20.24 -10.39
N LEU A 512 -0.35 -19.82 -9.73
CA LEU A 512 -0.12 -18.41 -9.44
C LEU A 512 -0.10 -17.59 -10.74
N PRO A 513 -0.60 -16.34 -10.74
CA PRO A 513 -0.56 -15.50 -11.91
C PRO A 513 0.85 -15.34 -12.47
N PHE A 514 1.00 -15.44 -13.78
CA PHE A 514 2.29 -15.37 -14.49
C PHE A 514 3.34 -16.43 -14.05
N SER A 515 2.93 -17.61 -13.57
CA SER A 515 3.84 -18.58 -12.92
C SER A 515 5.08 -19.03 -13.71
N ASP A 516 5.06 -18.93 -15.04
CA ASP A 516 6.17 -19.29 -15.94
C ASP A 516 6.92 -18.05 -16.49
N ALA A 517 6.49 -16.85 -16.11
CA ALA A 517 6.94 -15.59 -16.66
C ALA A 517 7.46 -14.66 -15.55
N GLN A 518 8.69 -14.16 -15.72
CA GLN A 518 9.30 -13.21 -14.79
C GLN A 518 8.99 -11.77 -15.18
N TYR A 519 7.71 -11.42 -15.20
CA TYR A 519 7.26 -10.06 -15.53
C TYR A 519 7.44 -9.12 -14.33
N VAL A 520 8.65 -8.59 -14.17
CA VAL A 520 9.01 -7.68 -13.06
C VAL A 520 8.07 -6.48 -12.95
N TRP A 521 7.59 -5.96 -14.08
CA TRP A 521 6.62 -4.87 -14.12
C TRP A 521 5.26 -5.26 -13.51
N ALA A 522 4.82 -6.51 -13.64
CA ALA A 522 3.53 -6.95 -13.12
C ALA A 522 3.52 -6.99 -11.58
N ASP A 523 4.63 -7.42 -10.98
CA ASP A 523 4.81 -7.38 -9.52
C ASP A 523 4.95 -5.95 -9.02
N ALA A 524 5.73 -5.13 -9.71
CA ALA A 524 6.03 -3.78 -9.28
C ALA A 524 4.82 -2.83 -9.37
N GLU A 525 3.92 -3.07 -10.33
CA GLU A 525 2.64 -2.35 -10.46
C GLU A 525 1.53 -2.92 -9.57
N GLY A 526 1.77 -4.07 -8.91
CA GLY A 526 0.80 -4.76 -8.08
C GLY A 526 -0.26 -5.56 -8.86
N ILE A 527 -0.05 -5.77 -10.17
CA ILE A 527 -0.97 -6.55 -11.01
C ILE A 527 -1.01 -8.01 -10.54
N THR A 528 0.13 -8.62 -10.26
CA THR A 528 0.19 -10.00 -9.73
C THR A 528 -0.62 -10.11 -8.42
N ALA A 529 -0.46 -9.16 -7.51
CA ALA A 529 -1.20 -9.13 -6.25
C ALA A 529 -2.71 -8.97 -6.49
N ASN A 530 -3.12 -8.07 -7.39
CA ASN A 530 -4.53 -7.87 -7.74
C ASN A 530 -5.18 -9.13 -8.31
N LEU A 531 -4.46 -9.87 -9.15
CA LEU A 531 -4.95 -11.14 -9.69
C LEU A 531 -5.09 -12.21 -8.61
N VAL A 532 -4.15 -12.29 -7.66
CA VAL A 532 -4.26 -13.19 -6.50
C VAL A 532 -5.47 -12.82 -5.63
N TRP A 533 -5.69 -11.53 -5.39
CA TRP A 533 -6.86 -11.05 -4.64
C TRP A 533 -8.17 -11.35 -5.36
N LEU A 534 -8.21 -11.19 -6.68
CA LEU A 534 -9.37 -11.55 -7.49
C LEU A 534 -9.73 -13.02 -7.31
N VAL A 535 -8.76 -13.93 -7.43
CA VAL A 535 -8.98 -15.37 -7.23
C VAL A 535 -9.44 -15.65 -5.80
N THR A 536 -8.77 -15.08 -4.80
CA THR A 536 -9.12 -15.29 -3.38
C THR A 536 -10.57 -14.86 -3.09
N ARG A 537 -10.98 -13.69 -3.59
CA ARG A 537 -12.35 -13.19 -3.42
C ARG A 537 -13.37 -14.02 -4.18
N ALA A 538 -13.02 -14.51 -5.37
CA ALA A 538 -13.87 -15.42 -6.12
C ALA A 538 -14.09 -16.74 -5.37
N VAL A 539 -13.05 -17.29 -4.75
CA VAL A 539 -13.15 -18.49 -3.88
C VAL A 539 -14.05 -18.21 -2.68
N ASP A 540 -13.79 -17.12 -1.93
CA ASP A 540 -14.60 -16.77 -0.76
C ASP A 540 -16.08 -16.59 -1.12
N ARG A 541 -16.36 -15.92 -2.25
CA ARG A 541 -17.73 -15.74 -2.75
C ARG A 541 -18.37 -17.06 -3.17
N ALA A 542 -17.64 -17.93 -3.85
CA ALA A 542 -18.14 -19.25 -4.24
C ALA A 542 -18.46 -20.11 -3.01
N VAL A 543 -17.63 -20.06 -1.96
CA VAL A 543 -17.88 -20.73 -0.69
C VAL A 543 -19.13 -20.18 -0.01
N GLU A 544 -19.29 -18.86 0.06
CA GLU A 544 -20.48 -18.23 0.64
C GLU A 544 -21.76 -18.65 -0.11
N LEU A 545 -21.73 -18.61 -1.44
CA LEU A 545 -22.84 -19.03 -2.28
C LEU A 545 -23.15 -20.53 -2.14
N GLY A 546 -22.12 -21.39 -2.11
CA GLY A 546 -22.26 -22.83 -1.89
C GLY A 546 -22.91 -23.15 -0.55
N GLN A 547 -22.52 -22.45 0.52
CA GLN A 547 -23.16 -22.57 1.84
C GLN A 547 -24.63 -22.16 1.80
N ARG A 548 -24.98 -21.07 1.11
CA ARG A 548 -26.37 -20.62 0.95
C ARG A 548 -27.22 -21.60 0.14
N CYS A 549 -26.64 -22.21 -0.89
CA CYS A 549 -27.31 -23.23 -1.70
C CYS A 549 -27.36 -24.61 -1.02
N ASN A 550 -26.62 -24.78 0.09
CA ASN A 550 -26.37 -26.08 0.74
C ASN A 550 -25.74 -27.09 -0.23
N ASP A 551 -24.81 -26.62 -1.06
CA ASP A 551 -24.02 -27.38 -2.03
C ASP A 551 -22.59 -27.54 -1.49
N THR A 552 -22.35 -28.65 -0.79
CA THR A 552 -21.05 -28.95 -0.19
C THR A 552 -19.99 -29.30 -1.22
N ASP A 553 -20.39 -29.82 -2.37
CA ASP A 553 -19.45 -30.20 -3.44
C ASP A 553 -18.89 -28.95 -4.10
N ALA A 554 -19.73 -27.95 -4.35
CA ALA A 554 -19.28 -26.64 -4.84
C ALA A 554 -18.34 -25.93 -3.85
N VAL A 555 -18.56 -26.06 -2.54
CA VAL A 555 -17.66 -25.49 -1.51
C VAL A 555 -16.28 -26.16 -1.58
N LEU A 556 -16.23 -27.48 -1.75
CA LEU A 556 -14.98 -28.22 -1.86
C LEU A 556 -14.25 -27.89 -3.18
N ASP A 557 -14.98 -27.80 -4.28
CA ASP A 557 -14.44 -27.48 -5.60
C ASP A 557 -13.93 -26.03 -5.71
N ALA A 558 -14.53 -25.09 -4.97
CA ALA A 558 -13.99 -23.73 -4.85
C ALA A 558 -12.66 -23.69 -4.08
N ALA A 559 -12.48 -24.58 -3.12
CA ALA A 559 -11.32 -24.59 -2.23
C ALA A 559 -10.13 -25.41 -2.74
N SER A 560 -10.37 -26.30 -3.72
CA SER A 560 -9.36 -27.11 -4.40
C SER A 560 -8.67 -26.32 -5.51
#